data_AF-I3CEN5-F1
#
_entry.id   AF-I3CEN5-F1
#
_cell.length_a   1.000
_cell.length_b   1.000
_cell.length_c   1.000
_cell.angle_alpha   90.00
_cell.angle_beta   90.00
_cell.angle_gamma   90.00
#
_symmetry.space_group_name_H-M   'P 1'
#
loop_
_entity.id
_entity.type
_entity.pdbx_description
1 polymer ?
#
loop_
_entity_poly.entity_id
_entity_poly.type
_entity_poly.pdbx_seq_one_letter_code
_entity_poly.pdbx_strand_id
1 'polypeptide(L)'
;MKYYIKKLVLYGFILFIAYLSLAYLMLHKDYAYERAQQNYVNGQVSANFLGHDTYSADERIRVRGSPYELLLSIEQNLTTDYLVILKTVTLRKMYNKEISFENKQEILKMPTREYNKTYPTYFSFKDLYLEYTPYLLYLEFSVRIGENIQIEKLEIPIYPNYQEYYSNTLLDMIMSV
;
A
#
# COMPACT_ATOMS: atom_id res chain seq x y z
N MET A 1 -36.48 -52.15 2.21
CA MET A 1 -36.59 -51.17 1.10
C MET A 1 -37.08 -49.78 1.52
N LYS A 2 -38.21 -49.60 2.23
CA LYS A 2 -38.74 -48.27 2.61
C LYS A 2 -37.77 -47.35 3.39
N TYR A 3 -36.89 -47.91 4.23
CA TYR A 3 -35.90 -47.14 5.00
C TYR A 3 -34.79 -46.52 4.14
N TYR A 4 -34.37 -47.20 3.07
CA TYR A 4 -33.33 -46.72 2.16
C TYR A 4 -33.83 -45.56 1.29
N ILE A 5 -35.10 -45.61 0.88
CA ILE A 5 -35.77 -44.54 0.14
C ILE A 5 -35.85 -43.27 0.99
N LYS A 6 -36.21 -43.38 2.27
CA LYS A 6 -36.24 -42.22 3.19
C LYS A 6 -34.86 -41.58 3.40
N LYS A 7 -33.81 -42.40 3.54
CA LYS A 7 -32.43 -41.88 3.65
C LYS A 7 -31.99 -41.18 2.37
N LEU A 8 -32.29 -41.75 1.21
CA LEU A 8 -31.94 -41.17 -0.09
C LEU A 8 -32.63 -39.81 -0.34
N VAL A 9 -33.90 -39.69 0.03
CA VAL A 9 -34.63 -38.40 0.00
C VAL A 9 -34.01 -37.38 0.95
N LEU A 10 -33.63 -37.79 2.17
CA LEU A 10 -32.98 -36.91 3.14
C LEU A 10 -31.62 -36.38 2.63
N TYR A 11 -30.77 -37.26 2.07
CA TYR A 11 -29.49 -36.84 1.50
C TYR A 11 -29.67 -35.93 0.29
N GLY A 12 -30.64 -36.21 -0.59
CA GLY A 12 -30.98 -35.33 -1.70
C GLY A 12 -31.44 -33.93 -1.24
N PHE A 13 -32.23 -33.87 -0.16
CA PHE A 13 -32.68 -32.61 0.42
C PHE A 13 -31.53 -31.81 1.06
N ILE A 14 -30.59 -32.47 1.75
CA ILE A 14 -29.40 -31.82 2.32
C ILE A 14 -28.51 -31.26 1.19
N LEU A 15 -28.29 -32.03 0.13
CA LEU A 15 -27.55 -31.59 -1.05
C LEU A 15 -28.21 -30.38 -1.72
N PHE A 16 -29.54 -30.38 -1.82
CA PHE A 16 -30.30 -29.25 -2.36
C PHE A 16 -30.14 -27.99 -1.51
N ILE A 17 -30.24 -28.08 -0.18
CA ILE A 17 -30.01 -26.95 0.71
C ILE A 17 -28.56 -26.45 0.60
N ALA A 18 -27.59 -27.36 0.57
CA ALA A 18 -26.18 -27.00 0.41
C ALA A 18 -25.96 -26.24 -0.90
N TYR A 19 -26.50 -26.75 -2.01
CA TYR A 19 -26.43 -26.08 -3.32
C TYR A 19 -27.09 -24.69 -3.28
N LEU A 20 -28.29 -24.58 -2.72
CA LEU A 20 -29.02 -23.32 -2.63
C LEU A 20 -28.26 -22.29 -1.78
N SER A 21 -27.64 -22.72 -0.68
CA SER A 21 -26.81 -21.86 0.17
C SER A 21 -25.55 -21.38 -0.56
N LEU A 22 -24.92 -22.25 -1.36
CA LEU A 22 -23.74 -21.90 -2.15
C LEU A 22 -24.11 -20.91 -3.26
N ALA A 23 -25.22 -21.15 -3.95
CA ALA A 23 -25.73 -20.25 -4.99
C ALA A 23 -26.09 -18.88 -4.42
N TYR A 24 -26.72 -18.84 -3.24
CA TYR A 24 -27.02 -17.58 -2.54
C TYR A 24 -25.74 -16.82 -2.15
N LEU A 25 -24.73 -17.52 -1.63
CA LEU A 25 -23.44 -16.92 -1.28
C LEU A 25 -22.73 -16.34 -2.51
N MET A 26 -22.74 -17.04 -3.64
CA MET A 26 -22.17 -16.55 -4.90
C MET A 26 -22.90 -15.29 -5.37
N LEU A 27 -24.23 -15.33 -5.44
CA LEU A 27 -25.03 -14.21 -5.93
C LEU A 27 -24.90 -12.97 -5.03
N HIS A 28 -24.78 -13.17 -3.71
CA HIS A 28 -24.55 -12.07 -2.79
C HIS A 28 -23.14 -11.47 -2.92
N LYS A 29 -22.14 -12.32 -3.15
CA LYS A 29 -20.75 -11.90 -3.40
C LYS A 29 -20.64 -11.09 -4.69
N ASP A 30 -21.27 -11.54 -5.77
CA ASP A 30 -21.26 -10.85 -7.06
C ASP A 30 -21.94 -9.48 -6.95
N TYR A 31 -23.12 -9.42 -6.31
CA TYR A 31 -23.79 -8.15 -6.04
C TYR A 31 -22.93 -7.18 -5.20
N ALA A 32 -22.22 -7.70 -4.19
CA ALA A 32 -21.33 -6.88 -3.37
C ALA A 32 -20.16 -6.30 -4.20
N TYR A 33 -19.60 -7.07 -5.14
CA TYR A 33 -18.56 -6.58 -6.04
C TYR A 33 -19.08 -5.56 -7.04
N GLU A 34 -20.20 -5.81 -7.70
CA GLU A 34 -20.81 -4.85 -8.64
C GLU A 34 -21.11 -3.52 -7.94
N ARG A 35 -21.65 -3.59 -6.71
CA ARG A 35 -21.92 -2.39 -5.91
C ARG A 35 -20.63 -1.70 -5.47
N ALA A 36 -19.58 -2.45 -5.12
CA ALA A 36 -18.28 -1.87 -4.80
C ALA A 36 -17.64 -1.18 -6.01
N GLN A 37 -17.81 -1.73 -7.21
CA GLN A 37 -17.36 -1.12 -8.47
C GLN A 37 -18.11 0.18 -8.76
N GLN A 38 -19.44 0.19 -8.61
CA GLN A 38 -20.25 1.40 -8.83
C GLN A 38 -19.92 2.52 -7.83
N ASN A 39 -19.57 2.15 -6.59
CA ASN A 39 -19.22 3.11 -5.54
C ASN A 39 -17.72 3.39 -5.46
N TYR A 40 -16.93 2.95 -6.44
CA TYR A 40 -15.51 3.25 -6.46
C TYR A 40 -15.28 4.76 -6.56
N VAL A 41 -14.72 5.32 -5.49
CA VAL A 41 -14.18 6.69 -5.45
C VAL A 41 -12.68 6.54 -5.29
N ASN A 42 -11.90 7.39 -5.97
CA ASN A 42 -10.42 7.36 -5.91
C ASN A 42 -9.95 7.13 -4.47
N GLY A 43 -9.03 6.18 -4.31
CA GLY A 43 -8.48 5.84 -3.00
C GLY A 43 -7.69 6.98 -2.40
N GLN A 44 -7.51 6.95 -1.09
CA GLN A 44 -6.57 7.83 -0.43
C GLN A 44 -5.18 7.18 -0.45
N VAL A 45 -4.19 7.93 -0.94
CA VAL A 45 -2.80 7.48 -0.93
C VAL A 45 -2.00 8.38 0.00
N SER A 46 -1.27 7.78 0.93
CA SER A 46 -0.30 8.47 1.77
C SER A 46 1.10 7.89 1.58
N ALA A 47 2.10 8.77 1.62
CA ALA A 47 3.50 8.43 1.47
C ALA A 47 4.30 9.08 2.59
N ASN A 48 5.06 8.27 3.33
CA ASN A 48 5.86 8.72 4.46
C ASN A 48 7.29 8.18 4.34
N PHE A 49 8.29 9.04 4.53
CA PHE A 49 9.67 8.61 4.74
C PHE A 49 9.94 8.42 6.22
N LEU A 50 10.33 7.20 6.57
CA LEU A 50 10.91 6.89 7.87
C LEU A 50 12.43 6.89 7.70
N GLY A 51 13.14 7.72 8.48
CA GLY A 51 14.59 7.63 8.60
C GLY A 51 14.95 7.19 10.00
N HIS A 52 16.18 6.70 10.19
CA HIS A 52 16.69 6.39 11.51
C HIS A 52 17.09 7.69 12.21
N ASP A 53 16.40 8.00 13.32
CA ASP A 53 16.78 9.12 14.17
C ASP A 53 18.07 8.74 14.93
N THR A 54 19.16 9.42 14.60
CA THR A 54 20.38 9.43 15.41
C THR A 54 20.39 10.68 16.29
N TYR A 55 20.52 10.49 17.60
CA TYR A 55 20.71 11.60 18.52
C TYR A 55 22.17 12.05 18.46
N SER A 56 22.41 13.32 18.15
CA SER A 56 23.75 13.88 18.36
C SER A 56 24.04 13.95 19.86
N ALA A 57 25.33 13.96 20.25
CA ALA A 57 25.76 14.00 21.65
C ALA A 57 25.23 15.21 22.45
N ASP A 58 24.68 16.21 21.77
CA ASP A 58 23.90 17.30 22.36
C ASP A 58 22.40 17.00 22.10
N GLU A 59 21.68 16.52 23.11
CA GLU A 59 20.34 15.93 23.05
C GLU A 59 19.22 16.84 22.49
N ARG A 60 19.56 18.02 21.99
CA ARG A 60 18.62 19.03 21.45
C ARG A 60 18.43 18.94 19.94
N ILE A 61 19.27 18.20 19.22
CA ILE A 61 19.21 18.10 17.75
C ILE A 61 18.96 16.65 17.34
N ARG A 62 17.77 16.39 16.78
CA ARG A 62 17.46 15.10 16.11
C ARG A 62 18.04 15.13 14.70
N VAL A 63 19.00 14.26 14.44
CA VAL A 63 19.59 14.09 13.10
C VAL A 63 19.00 12.82 12.52
N ARG A 64 18.18 12.95 11.47
CA ARG A 64 17.63 11.80 10.75
C ARG A 64 18.62 11.39 9.67
N GLY A 65 19.19 10.20 9.82
CA GLY A 65 20.19 9.66 8.91
C GLY A 65 19.60 8.79 7.80
N SER A 66 20.28 8.78 6.67
CA SER A 66 20.16 7.78 5.60
C SER A 66 20.73 6.42 6.09
N PRO A 67 20.19 5.27 5.66
CA PRO A 67 19.14 5.09 4.65
C PRO A 67 17.72 5.34 5.15
N TYR A 68 16.84 5.73 4.20
CA TYR A 68 15.41 5.93 4.42
C TYR A 68 14.60 4.70 4.01
N GLU A 69 13.43 4.56 4.64
CA GLU A 69 12.35 3.67 4.25
C GLU A 69 11.16 4.49 3.75
N LEU A 70 10.73 4.26 2.50
CA LEU A 70 9.49 4.80 1.95
C LEU A 70 8.34 3.86 2.28
N LEU A 71 7.41 4.34 3.10
CA LEU A 71 6.15 3.68 3.37
C LEU A 71 5.04 4.31 2.53
N LEU A 72 4.35 3.49 1.74
CA LEU A 72 3.14 3.86 1.02
C LEU A 72 1.94 3.16 1.65
N SER A 73 0.88 3.90 1.93
CA SER A 73 -0.44 3.36 2.27
C SER A 73 -1.41 3.71 1.16
N ILE A 74 -2.07 2.70 0.60
CA ILE A 74 -3.18 2.87 -0.36
C ILE A 74 -4.46 2.38 0.33
N GLU A 75 -5.35 3.32 0.63
CA GLU A 75 -6.60 3.09 1.33
C GLU A 75 -7.77 3.22 0.36
N GLN A 76 -8.63 2.20 0.35
CA GLN A 76 -9.87 2.21 -0.39
C GLN A 76 -11.03 2.10 0.58
N ASN A 77 -12.04 2.94 0.41
CA ASN A 77 -13.27 2.88 1.20
C ASN A 77 -14.22 1.82 0.63
N LEU A 78 -13.76 0.56 0.66
CA LEU A 78 -14.49 -0.58 0.12
C LEU A 78 -14.82 -1.57 1.23
N THR A 79 -16.00 -2.16 1.15
CA THR A 79 -16.48 -3.18 2.10
C THR A 79 -16.19 -4.61 1.64
N THR A 80 -15.59 -4.76 0.46
CA THR A 80 -15.25 -6.04 -0.17
C THR A 80 -13.75 -6.21 -0.30
N ASP A 81 -13.29 -7.46 -0.34
CA ASP A 81 -11.88 -7.76 -0.57
C ASP A 81 -11.45 -7.26 -1.96
N TYR A 82 -10.40 -6.47 -2.01
CA TYR A 82 -9.78 -5.98 -3.23
C TYR A 82 -8.28 -6.32 -3.23
N LEU A 83 -7.63 -6.14 -4.38
CA LEU A 83 -6.20 -6.35 -4.53
C LEU A 83 -5.59 -5.07 -5.09
N VAL A 84 -4.47 -4.61 -4.51
CA VAL A 84 -3.69 -3.51 -5.06
C VAL A 84 -2.46 -4.08 -5.75
N ILE A 85 -2.27 -3.68 -7.00
CA ILE A 85 -1.12 -4.03 -7.84
C ILE A 85 -0.36 -2.74 -8.07
N LEU A 86 0.74 -2.55 -7.36
CA LEU A 86 1.63 -1.41 -7.53
C LEU A 86 2.55 -1.72 -8.72
N LYS A 87 2.45 -0.95 -9.80
CA LYS A 87 3.19 -1.19 -11.04
C LYS A 87 4.52 -0.43 -11.07
N THR A 88 4.45 0.85 -10.71
CA THR A 88 5.59 1.75 -10.80
C THR A 88 5.65 2.67 -9.60
N VAL A 89 6.84 2.82 -9.04
CA VAL A 89 7.20 3.80 -8.02
C VAL A 89 8.44 4.52 -8.48
N THR A 90 8.34 5.82 -8.76
CA THR A 90 9.49 6.62 -9.18
C THR A 90 9.61 7.82 -8.27
N LEU A 91 10.77 7.98 -7.65
CA LEU A 91 11.11 9.16 -6.87
C LEU A 91 12.05 10.03 -7.68
N ARG A 92 11.66 11.29 -7.87
CA ARG A 92 12.40 12.28 -8.65
C ARG A 92 12.67 13.51 -7.80
N LYS A 93 13.89 14.04 -7.83
CA LYS A 93 14.21 15.35 -7.22
C LYS A 93 13.38 16.44 -7.90
N MET A 94 12.73 17.31 -7.13
CA MET A 94 11.82 18.33 -7.70
C MET A 94 12.55 19.34 -8.59
N TYR A 95 13.76 19.74 -8.21
CA TYR A 95 14.48 20.83 -8.88
C TYR A 95 15.17 20.41 -10.19
N ASN A 96 16.00 19.36 -10.14
CA ASN A 96 16.80 18.92 -11.29
C ASN A 96 16.15 17.77 -12.07
N LYS A 97 15.01 17.25 -11.61
CA LYS A 97 14.26 16.14 -12.23
C LYS A 97 15.05 14.82 -12.34
N GLU A 98 16.13 14.69 -11.59
CA GLU A 98 16.92 13.47 -11.49
C GLU A 98 16.14 12.38 -10.76
N ILE A 99 16.21 11.15 -11.27
CA ILE A 99 15.57 9.99 -10.64
C ILE A 99 16.49 9.49 -9.53
N SER A 100 16.02 9.53 -8.29
CA SER A 100 16.77 9.03 -7.13
C SER A 100 16.36 7.62 -6.74
N PHE A 101 15.16 7.18 -7.12
CA PHE A 101 14.71 5.82 -6.93
C PHE A 101 13.69 5.45 -8.01
N GLU A 102 13.77 4.22 -8.50
CA GLU A 102 12.78 3.68 -9.43
C GLU A 102 12.58 2.19 -9.16
N ASN A 103 11.33 1.82 -8.95
CA ASN A 103 10.88 0.44 -8.96
C ASN A 103 9.79 0.26 -10.02
N LYS A 104 10.08 -0.57 -11.03
CA LYS A 104 9.19 -0.91 -12.15
C LYS A 104 8.61 -2.33 -12.04
N GLN A 105 8.80 -2.98 -10.89
CA GLN A 105 8.28 -4.32 -10.68
C GLN A 105 6.84 -4.24 -10.19
N GLU A 106 6.00 -5.12 -10.73
CA GLU A 106 4.64 -5.26 -10.25
C GLU A 106 4.63 -5.96 -8.88
N ILE A 107 4.18 -5.24 -7.84
CA ILE A 107 4.05 -5.74 -6.48
C ILE A 107 2.57 -5.87 -6.17
N LEU A 108 2.12 -7.10 -5.94
CA LEU A 108 0.74 -7.42 -5.61
C LEU A 108 0.60 -7.57 -4.11
N LYS A 109 -0.30 -6.82 -3.49
CA LYS A 109 -0.62 -6.95 -2.07
C LYS A 109 -2.12 -6.91 -1.82
N MET A 110 -2.54 -7.79 -0.93
CA MET A 110 -3.87 -7.73 -0.34
C MET A 110 -3.88 -6.67 0.77
N PRO A 111 -5.02 -6.01 0.99
CA PRO A 111 -5.16 -5.04 2.06
C PRO A 111 -5.04 -5.71 3.44
N THR A 112 -4.51 -4.94 4.39
CA THR A 112 -4.37 -5.35 5.79
C THR A 112 -5.69 -5.10 6.50
N ARG A 113 -6.16 -6.09 7.28
CA ARG A 113 -7.35 -5.90 8.13
C ARG A 113 -6.95 -5.12 9.38
N GLU A 114 -7.32 -3.85 9.45
CA GLU A 114 -7.12 -3.02 10.64
C GLU A 114 -8.41 -2.89 11.47
N TYR A 115 -8.24 -2.52 12.75
CA TYR A 115 -9.33 -2.38 13.73
C TYR A 115 -10.08 -1.06 13.52
N ASN A 116 -10.56 -0.81 12.30
CA ASN A 116 -11.47 0.25 11.86
C ASN A 116 -11.72 0.00 10.37
N LYS A 117 -12.88 0.38 9.82
CA LYS A 117 -13.38 -0.05 8.48
C LYS A 117 -12.52 0.33 7.26
N THR A 118 -11.31 0.85 7.46
CA THR A 118 -10.31 1.14 6.44
C THR A 118 -9.36 -0.04 6.30
N TYR A 119 -9.13 -0.47 5.06
CA TYR A 119 -8.33 -1.64 4.72
C TYR A 119 -7.03 -1.22 4.01
N PRO A 120 -6.07 -0.56 4.68
CA PRO A 120 -4.89 -0.03 4.01
C PRO A 120 -4.03 -1.14 3.38
N THR A 121 -3.52 -0.90 2.18
CA THR A 121 -2.49 -1.72 1.56
C THR A 121 -1.15 -1.03 1.68
N TYR A 122 -0.24 -1.66 2.45
CA TYR A 122 1.07 -1.08 2.75
C TYR A 122 2.17 -1.59 1.84
N PHE A 123 2.95 -0.68 1.26
CA PHE A 123 4.19 -0.97 0.56
C PHE A 123 5.35 -0.31 1.30
N SER A 124 6.48 -1.01 1.34
CA SER A 124 7.69 -0.55 2.00
C SER A 124 8.86 -0.74 1.05
N PHE A 125 9.65 0.31 0.86
CA PHE A 125 10.89 0.29 0.10
C PHE A 125 12.00 0.78 1.02
N LYS A 126 12.95 -0.09 1.31
CA LYS A 126 14.05 0.16 2.25
C LYS A 126 15.33 0.54 1.51
N ASP A 127 16.33 0.94 2.30
CA ASP A 127 17.69 1.21 1.82
C ASP A 127 17.74 2.32 0.76
N LEU A 128 16.88 3.34 0.91
CA LEU A 128 16.84 4.50 0.03
C LEU A 128 17.84 5.55 0.50
N TYR A 129 18.94 5.70 -0.23
CA TYR A 129 19.93 6.75 0.03
C TYR A 129 19.48 8.05 -0.62
N LEU A 130 18.82 8.91 0.15
CA LEU A 130 18.25 10.17 -0.31
C LEU A 130 19.03 11.36 0.26
N GLU A 131 19.08 12.44 -0.53
CA GLU A 131 19.61 13.75 -0.13
C GLU A 131 18.51 14.55 0.57
N TYR A 132 18.88 15.53 1.40
CA TYR A 132 17.91 16.49 1.93
C TYR A 132 17.45 17.49 0.87
N THR A 133 16.50 17.06 0.05
CA THR A 133 15.88 17.87 -0.98
C THR A 133 14.41 17.48 -1.16
N PRO A 134 13.54 18.38 -1.63
CA PRO A 134 12.18 18.01 -2.01
C PRO A 134 12.16 17.01 -3.16
N TYR A 135 11.30 16.01 -3.02
CA TYR A 135 11.07 14.97 -4.01
C TYR A 135 9.64 15.00 -4.54
N LEU A 136 9.45 14.49 -5.75
CA LEU A 136 8.15 14.19 -6.33
C LEU A 136 8.06 12.69 -6.54
N LEU A 137 7.07 12.08 -5.89
CA LEU A 137 6.80 10.66 -5.98
C LEU A 137 5.72 10.40 -7.04
N TYR A 138 6.09 9.65 -8.07
CA TYR A 138 5.18 9.17 -9.10
C TYR A 138 4.78 7.74 -8.80
N LEU A 139 3.47 7.50 -8.73
CA LEU A 139 2.90 6.18 -8.48
C LEU A 139 1.98 5.80 -9.63
N GLU A 140 2.15 4.58 -10.13
CA GLU A 140 1.17 3.91 -10.97
C GLU A 140 0.76 2.62 -10.27
N PHE A 141 -0.52 2.48 -9.96
CA PHE A 141 -1.07 1.27 -9.37
C PHE A 141 -2.42 0.94 -9.99
N SER A 142 -2.87 -0.29 -9.76
CA SER A 142 -4.22 -0.68 -10.11
C SER A 142 -4.92 -1.39 -8.96
N VAL A 143 -6.20 -1.10 -8.81
CA VAL A 143 -7.07 -1.72 -7.82
C VAL A 143 -7.97 -2.71 -8.55
N ARG A 144 -7.85 -3.98 -8.18
CA ARG A 144 -8.67 -5.06 -8.73
C ARG A 144 -9.80 -5.41 -7.75
N ILE A 145 -11.03 -5.33 -8.24
CA ILE A 145 -12.27 -5.65 -7.51
C ILE A 145 -13.02 -6.69 -8.34
N GLY A 146 -12.92 -7.96 -7.95
CA GLY A 146 -13.41 -9.08 -8.76
C GLY A 146 -12.66 -9.19 -10.09
N GLU A 147 -13.39 -9.04 -11.20
CA GLU A 147 -12.84 -9.08 -12.57
C GLU A 147 -12.42 -7.70 -13.11
N ASN A 148 -12.84 -6.61 -12.47
CA ASN A 148 -12.53 -5.26 -12.94
C ASN A 148 -11.21 -4.76 -12.36
N ILE A 149 -10.46 -4.00 -13.17
CA ILE A 149 -9.16 -3.42 -12.84
C ILE A 149 -9.25 -1.91 -13.10
N GLN A 150 -9.16 -1.12 -12.04
CA GLN A 150 -9.05 0.33 -12.13
C GLN A 150 -7.59 0.74 -12.04
N ILE A 151 -7.12 1.63 -12.92
CA ILE A 151 -5.73 2.09 -12.95
C ILE A 151 -5.68 3.54 -12.45
N GLU A 152 -4.80 3.81 -11.51
CA GLU A 152 -4.56 5.13 -10.95
C GLU A 152 -3.10 5.57 -11.16
N LYS A 153 -2.94 6.85 -11.47
CA LYS A 153 -1.64 7.52 -11.60
C LYS A 153 -1.65 8.76 -10.73
N LEU A 154 -0.71 8.85 -9.80
CA LEU A 154 -0.64 9.93 -8.83
C LEU A 154 0.76 10.52 -8.75
N GLU A 155 0.79 11.82 -8.48
CA GLU A 155 2.01 12.57 -8.19
C GLU A 155 1.89 13.17 -6.80
N ILE A 156 2.79 12.80 -5.88
CA ILE A 156 2.75 13.22 -4.48
C ILE A 156 4.04 14.01 -4.20
N PRO A 157 3.95 15.33 -3.92
CA PRO A 157 5.11 16.10 -3.51
C PRO A 157 5.50 15.73 -2.08
N ILE A 158 6.78 15.49 -1.85
CA ILE A 158 7.33 15.13 -0.54
C ILE A 158 8.41 16.16 -0.18
N TYR A 159 8.10 16.99 0.82
CA TYR A 159 9.02 17.96 1.38
C TYR A 159 9.67 17.38 2.63
N PRO A 160 11.01 17.44 2.74
CA PRO A 160 11.67 16.97 3.93
C PRO A 160 11.44 17.98 5.08
N ASN A 161 11.08 17.47 6.26
CA ASN A 161 10.64 18.28 7.41
C ASN A 161 11.69 18.34 8.55
N TYR A 162 12.98 18.07 8.29
CA TYR A 162 14.04 18.02 9.32
C TYR A 162 15.35 18.65 8.80
N GLN A 163 16.13 19.39 9.59
CA GLN A 163 17.40 19.97 9.10
C GLN A 163 18.50 18.91 8.89
N GLU A 164 19.19 18.94 7.74
CA GLU A 164 20.48 18.27 7.53
C GLU A 164 21.58 19.05 8.26
N TYR A 165 22.31 18.42 9.19
CA TYR A 165 23.54 19.00 9.72
C TYR A 165 24.69 18.62 8.79
N TYR A 166 25.09 19.53 7.91
CA TYR A 166 26.39 19.43 7.26
C TYR A 166 27.44 19.60 8.35
N SER A 167 27.98 18.48 8.83
CA SER A 167 29.18 18.48 9.66
C SER A 167 30.31 19.05 8.80
N ASN A 168 30.45 20.38 8.79
CA ASN A 168 31.71 21.04 8.43
C ASN A 168 32.86 20.52 9.33
N THR A 169 32.54 19.86 10.44
CA THR A 169 33.48 19.15 11.32
C THR A 169 34.27 18.04 10.64
N LEU A 170 33.87 17.46 9.50
CA LEU A 170 34.75 16.54 8.77
C LEU A 170 35.87 17.29 8.04
N LEU A 171 35.55 18.46 7.47
CA LEU A 171 36.54 19.32 6.82
C LEU A 171 37.42 20.03 7.85
N ASP A 172 36.85 20.47 8.98
CA ASP A 172 37.62 21.04 10.10
C ASP A 172 38.45 19.97 10.85
N MET A 173 38.00 18.70 10.94
CA MET A 173 38.84 17.61 11.48
C MET A 173 40.01 17.28 10.54
N ILE A 174 39.79 17.26 9.22
CA ILE A 174 40.85 16.99 8.23
C ILE A 174 41.85 18.13 8.14
N MET A 175 41.43 19.39 8.32
CA MET A 175 42.33 20.55 8.33
C MET A 175 43.01 20.83 9.68
N SER A 176 42.73 20.03 10.71
CA SER A 176 43.35 20.14 12.04
C SER A 176 44.49 19.14 12.30
N VAL A 177 44.91 18.38 11.28
CA VAL A 177 46.06 17.45 11.30
C VAL A 177 47.29 18.06 10.63
#